data_AF-A0A8K0BRV8-F1
#
_entry.id   AF-A0A8K0BRV8-F1
#
_cell.length_a   1.000
_cell.length_b   1.000
_cell.length_c   1.000
_cell.angle_alpha   90.00
_cell.angle_beta   90.00
_cell.angle_gamma   90.00
#
_symmetry.space_group_name_H-M   'P 1'
#
loop_
_entity.id
_entity.type
_entity.pdbx_description
1 polymer ?
#
loop_
_entity_poly.entity_id
_entity_poly.type
_entity_poly.pdbx_seq_one_letter_code
_entity_poly.pdbx_strand_id
1 'polypeptide(L)'
;PERSTPLTPQAASRLPPPRALPTPAPCVANTSVHNIFGFAKLPGHVQDFMRYQHCRSFPVLLNVPGKCGGPEGSSNIFLLLAIKSSPVNYERREVIRKTWGQERTIEGAFIRRVFLVGVTPDAWNTKKLNQLLRLEQQEHGDVLQWDFKDTFFNLTLKQVLFHAWMEEHCPSVRFIFNGDDDVFVNTDNIVRFAMATQGAQEQHLMVGQLFTHNTPVRSQHSKYFVPTQLLASKWYPPYCGGGGILMSGFTAHVISRESRDIKIFPIDDVYLGMCLEKAGLRPTSHNGIRTMGVGVPANTDPFDPCFYRELLLVHRFVPYEMVVMWQAIRDPHLLCGKKLS
;
A
#
# COMPACT_ATOMS: atom_id res chain seq x y z
N PRO A 1 42.27 -4.22 -57.45
CA PRO A 1 40.94 -3.71 -57.84
C PRO A 1 39.91 -4.84 -57.72
N GLU A 2 38.98 -4.89 -56.78
CA GLU A 2 38.31 -3.84 -56.00
C GLU A 2 38.10 -4.30 -54.55
N ARG A 3 38.05 -3.30 -53.66
CA ARG A 3 37.88 -3.42 -52.21
C ARG A 3 36.46 -3.83 -51.85
N SER A 4 36.34 -4.81 -50.96
CA SER A 4 35.13 -5.05 -50.16
C SER A 4 34.92 -3.90 -49.17
N THR A 5 33.83 -3.16 -49.33
CA THR A 5 33.35 -2.14 -48.38
C THR A 5 32.74 -2.78 -47.13
N PRO A 6 33.09 -2.34 -45.89
CA PRO A 6 32.38 -2.75 -44.69
C PRO A 6 31.05 -1.99 -44.55
N LEU A 7 29.97 -2.72 -44.28
CA LEU A 7 28.68 -2.16 -43.90
C LEU A 7 28.80 -1.40 -42.57
N THR A 8 28.43 -0.12 -42.60
CA THR A 8 28.37 0.76 -41.43
C THR A 8 27.17 0.39 -40.56
N PRO A 9 27.27 0.33 -39.22
CA PRO A 9 26.11 0.12 -38.37
C PRO A 9 25.19 1.35 -38.46
N GLN A 10 23.93 1.15 -38.85
CA GLN A 10 22.91 2.19 -38.75
C GLN A 10 22.78 2.60 -37.28
N ALA A 11 23.04 3.88 -37.02
CA ALA A 11 22.84 4.48 -35.71
C ALA A 11 21.36 4.34 -35.32
N ALA A 12 21.09 3.53 -34.30
CA ALA A 12 19.78 3.50 -33.66
C ALA A 12 19.42 4.93 -33.23
N SER A 13 18.32 5.45 -33.74
CA SER A 13 17.79 6.75 -33.34
C SER A 13 17.56 6.74 -31.84
N ARG A 14 18.41 7.45 -31.09
CA ARG A 14 18.19 7.66 -29.66
C ARG A 14 16.86 8.39 -29.51
N LEU A 15 15.87 7.69 -28.96
CA LEU A 15 14.64 8.33 -28.48
C LEU A 15 15.06 9.50 -27.57
N PRO A 16 14.47 10.69 -27.72
CA PRO A 16 14.76 11.80 -26.84
C PRO A 16 14.50 11.36 -25.39
N PRO A 17 15.33 11.81 -24.43
CA PRO A 17 15.08 11.51 -23.03
C PRO A 17 13.65 11.97 -22.68
N PRO A 18 12.91 11.18 -21.88
CA PRO A 18 11.57 11.57 -21.47
C PRO A 18 11.66 12.97 -20.84
N ARG A 19 10.81 13.90 -21.33
CA ARG A 19 10.72 15.25 -20.76
C ARG A 19 10.51 15.11 -19.26
N ALA A 20 11.47 15.60 -18.47
CA ALA A 20 11.30 15.68 -17.03
C ALA A 20 10.03 16.48 -16.75
N LEU A 21 9.05 15.84 -16.09
CA LEU A 21 7.84 16.51 -15.65
C LEU A 21 8.27 17.69 -14.74
N PRO A 22 7.60 18.85 -14.85
CA PRO A 22 7.92 19.99 -13.99
C PRO A 22 7.84 19.57 -12.52
N THR A 23 8.87 19.89 -11.75
CA THR A 23 8.86 19.66 -10.31
C THR A 23 7.67 20.40 -9.71
N PRO A 24 6.80 19.74 -8.92
CA PRO A 24 5.67 20.41 -8.29
C PRO A 24 6.16 21.61 -7.46
N ALA A 25 5.43 22.72 -7.49
CA ALA A 25 5.71 23.84 -6.61
C ALA A 25 5.64 23.36 -5.14
N PRO A 26 6.51 23.87 -4.25
CA PRO A 26 6.48 23.50 -2.84
C PRO A 26 5.10 23.75 -2.23
N CYS A 27 4.57 22.74 -1.55
CA CYS A 27 3.34 22.85 -0.76
C CYS A 27 3.50 23.92 0.33
N VAL A 28 2.53 24.84 0.44
CA VAL A 28 2.54 25.94 1.41
C VAL A 28 1.46 25.71 2.46
N ALA A 29 1.73 26.09 3.71
CA ALA A 29 0.77 25.95 4.80
C ALA A 29 -0.49 26.81 4.55
N ASN A 30 -1.67 26.20 4.68
CA ASN A 30 -2.93 26.95 4.69
C ASN A 30 -3.10 27.63 6.05
N THR A 31 -2.91 28.95 6.11
CA THR A 31 -3.03 29.74 7.34
C THR A 31 -4.48 29.96 7.77
N SER A 32 -5.46 29.82 6.87
CA SER A 32 -6.88 30.01 7.21
C SER A 32 -7.40 29.00 8.22
N VAL A 33 -6.72 27.87 8.43
CA VAL A 33 -7.08 26.88 9.47
C VAL A 33 -7.01 27.44 10.89
N HIS A 34 -6.25 28.53 11.11
CA HIS A 34 -6.20 29.23 12.39
C HIS A 34 -7.55 29.84 12.80
N ASN A 35 -8.45 30.08 11.83
CA ASN A 35 -9.80 30.59 12.08
C ASN A 35 -10.78 29.50 12.52
N ILE A 36 -10.38 28.22 12.47
CA ILE A 36 -11.23 27.10 12.88
C ILE A 36 -11.34 27.08 14.42
N PHE A 37 -12.57 27.12 14.92
CA PHE A 37 -12.82 27.08 16.37
C PHE A 37 -12.14 25.87 17.04
N GLY A 38 -11.35 26.14 18.07
CA GLY A 38 -10.63 25.12 18.83
C GLY A 38 -9.33 24.60 18.19
N PHE A 39 -8.94 25.07 17.00
CA PHE A 39 -7.71 24.64 16.31
C PHE A 39 -6.45 24.78 17.17
N ALA A 40 -6.29 25.93 17.84
CA ALA A 40 -5.12 26.21 18.69
C ALA A 40 -4.97 25.24 19.88
N LYS A 41 -6.04 24.52 20.26
CA LYS A 41 -6.03 23.51 21.34
C LYS A 41 -5.71 22.10 20.84
N LEU A 42 -5.58 21.90 19.53
CA LEU A 42 -5.28 20.59 18.95
C LEU A 42 -3.80 20.24 19.15
N PRO A 43 -3.43 18.95 19.23
CA PRO A 43 -2.04 18.52 19.25
C PRO A 43 -1.27 19.02 18.02
N GLY A 44 0.02 19.30 18.16
CA GLY A 44 0.85 19.90 17.10
C GLY A 44 0.85 19.11 15.78
N HIS A 45 0.88 17.78 15.85
CA HIS A 45 0.81 16.92 14.66
C HIS A 45 -0.53 17.03 13.91
N VAL A 46 -1.64 17.23 14.64
CA VAL A 46 -2.97 17.44 14.05
C VAL A 46 -3.05 18.81 13.39
N GLN A 47 -2.50 19.84 14.06
CA GLN A 47 -2.43 21.18 13.49
C GLN A 47 -1.61 21.18 12.19
N ASP A 48 -0.47 20.50 12.18
CA ASP A 48 0.40 20.35 11.00
C ASP A 48 -0.35 19.65 9.85
N PHE A 49 -1.00 18.51 10.15
CA PHE A 49 -1.85 17.82 9.19
C PHE A 49 -2.92 18.74 8.59
N MET A 50 -3.66 19.49 9.42
CA MET A 50 -4.70 20.41 8.94
C MET A 50 -4.15 21.54 8.06
N ARG A 51 -2.97 22.10 8.38
CA ARG A 51 -2.31 23.14 7.56
C ARG A 51 -1.97 22.64 6.16
N TYR A 52 -1.56 21.39 6.04
CA TYR A 52 -1.07 20.79 4.79
C TYR A 52 -2.04 19.78 4.14
N GLN A 53 -3.25 19.64 4.69
CA GLN A 53 -4.28 18.67 4.25
C GLN A 53 -4.62 18.76 2.74
N HIS A 54 -4.42 19.92 2.14
CA HIS A 54 -4.71 20.20 0.73
C HIS A 54 -3.58 19.78 -0.22
N CYS A 55 -2.39 19.48 0.30
CA CYS A 55 -1.23 19.17 -0.51
C CYS A 55 -1.22 17.71 -0.95
N ARG A 56 -1.21 17.50 -2.27
CA ARG A 56 -1.33 16.18 -2.91
C ARG A 56 -0.22 15.88 -3.92
N SER A 57 0.64 16.85 -4.19
CA SER A 57 1.70 16.73 -5.19
C SER A 57 3.05 16.88 -4.52
N PHE A 58 3.89 15.87 -4.67
CA PHE A 58 5.21 15.81 -4.09
C PHE A 58 6.19 15.23 -5.12
N PRO A 59 7.43 15.74 -5.19
CA PRO A 59 8.45 15.17 -6.05
C PRO A 59 8.65 13.67 -5.82
N VAL A 60 8.80 12.93 -6.92
CA VAL A 60 9.22 11.52 -6.87
C VAL A 60 10.73 11.47 -6.75
N LEU A 61 11.24 10.89 -5.66
CA LEU A 61 12.68 10.74 -5.39
C LEU A 61 13.23 9.44 -5.97
N LEU A 62 12.45 8.35 -5.88
CA LEU A 62 12.75 7.04 -6.46
C LEU A 62 11.49 6.55 -7.17
N ASN A 63 11.65 6.11 -8.43
CA ASN A 63 10.56 5.65 -9.28
C ASN A 63 10.87 4.27 -9.87
N VAL A 64 9.83 3.51 -10.23
CA VAL A 64 9.92 2.20 -10.90
C VAL A 64 8.98 2.11 -12.11
N PRO A 65 9.10 3.01 -13.11
CA PRO A 65 8.12 3.14 -14.19
C PRO A 65 7.94 1.85 -15.03
N GLY A 66 8.97 1.01 -15.09
CA GLY A 66 8.94 -0.28 -15.80
C GLY A 66 8.36 -1.45 -15.00
N LYS A 67 7.93 -1.27 -13.74
CA LYS A 67 7.54 -2.40 -12.87
C LYS A 67 6.39 -3.23 -13.45
N CYS A 68 5.43 -2.58 -14.09
CA CYS A 68 4.31 -3.22 -14.78
C CYS A 68 4.53 -3.38 -16.30
N GLY A 69 5.74 -3.11 -16.81
CA GLY A 69 5.98 -3.03 -18.26
C GLY A 69 5.32 -1.81 -18.92
N GLY A 70 5.05 -0.75 -18.14
CA GLY A 70 4.30 0.43 -18.57
C GLY A 70 2.83 0.15 -18.85
N PRO A 71 2.11 1.11 -19.47
CA PRO A 71 0.69 0.97 -19.78
C PRO A 71 0.35 -0.30 -20.57
N GLU A 72 1.15 -0.64 -21.57
CA GLU A 72 0.94 -1.79 -22.45
C GLU A 72 1.19 -3.13 -21.75
N GLY A 73 2.20 -3.20 -20.88
CA GLY A 73 2.53 -4.42 -20.13
C GLY A 73 1.61 -4.68 -18.93
N SER A 74 0.89 -3.65 -18.46
CA SER A 74 0.19 -3.69 -17.17
C SER A 74 -0.92 -4.74 -17.08
N SER A 75 -1.54 -5.11 -18.20
CA SER A 75 -2.59 -6.15 -18.27
C SER A 75 -2.08 -7.57 -17.97
N ASN A 76 -0.76 -7.77 -18.07
CA ASN A 76 -0.09 -9.02 -17.69
C ASN A 76 0.11 -9.14 -16.18
N ILE A 77 0.03 -8.02 -15.43
CA ILE A 77 0.18 -8.05 -13.97
C ILE A 77 -1.15 -8.46 -13.34
N PHE A 78 -1.20 -9.68 -12.80
CA PHE A 78 -2.38 -10.18 -12.12
C PHE A 78 -2.54 -9.54 -10.74
N LEU A 79 -1.46 -9.50 -9.95
CA LEU A 79 -1.48 -8.94 -8.60
C LEU A 79 -0.29 -7.99 -8.41
N LEU A 80 -0.57 -6.75 -8.05
CA LEU A 80 0.42 -5.81 -7.55
C LEU A 80 0.35 -5.76 -6.02
N LEU A 81 1.44 -6.17 -5.37
CA LEU A 81 1.64 -6.00 -3.94
C LEU A 81 2.16 -4.57 -3.69
N ALA A 82 1.30 -3.69 -3.20
CA ALA A 82 1.61 -2.32 -2.83
C ALA A 82 1.76 -2.23 -1.31
N ILE A 83 3.00 -2.15 -0.83
CA ILE A 83 3.33 -2.36 0.57
C ILE A 83 3.78 -1.05 1.21
N LYS A 84 2.98 -0.52 2.13
CA LYS A 84 3.33 0.66 2.93
C LYS A 84 4.52 0.31 3.84
N SER A 85 5.63 1.03 3.66
CA SER A 85 6.82 0.89 4.50
C SER A 85 7.35 2.26 4.91
N SER A 86 8.37 2.28 5.76
CA SER A 86 9.06 3.49 6.23
C SER A 86 10.55 3.39 5.89
N PRO A 87 11.29 4.50 5.67
CA PRO A 87 12.71 4.44 5.30
C PRO A 87 13.57 3.55 6.21
N VAL A 88 13.26 3.52 7.52
CA VAL A 88 13.97 2.72 8.53
C VAL A 88 13.76 1.20 8.42
N ASN A 89 12.66 0.76 7.78
CA ASN A 89 12.22 -0.64 7.78
C ASN A 89 12.89 -1.51 6.72
N TYR A 90 14.20 -1.35 6.51
CA TYR A 90 14.97 -2.15 5.53
C TYR A 90 14.82 -3.66 5.78
N GLU A 91 14.99 -4.10 7.03
CA GLU A 91 14.89 -5.52 7.39
C GLU A 91 13.51 -6.12 7.05
N ARG A 92 12.42 -5.38 7.33
CA ARG A 92 11.06 -5.84 7.00
C ARG A 92 10.89 -6.00 5.50
N ARG A 93 11.31 -5.00 4.72
CA ARG A 93 11.25 -5.08 3.26
C ARG A 93 12.02 -6.28 2.75
N GLU A 94 13.23 -6.48 3.26
CA GLU A 94 14.10 -7.58 2.84
C GLU A 94 13.53 -8.96 3.17
N VAL A 95 12.95 -9.14 4.35
CA VAL A 95 12.25 -10.39 4.70
C VAL A 95 11.02 -10.59 3.82
N ILE A 96 10.25 -9.54 3.54
CA ILE A 96 9.10 -9.61 2.63
C ILE A 96 9.54 -10.06 1.23
N ARG A 97 10.65 -9.53 0.68
CA ARG A 97 11.19 -9.96 -0.63
C ARG A 97 11.46 -11.47 -0.67
N LYS A 98 11.95 -12.02 0.44
CA LYS A 98 12.34 -13.43 0.58
C LYS A 98 11.20 -14.35 0.97
N THR A 99 10.06 -13.81 1.40
CA THR A 99 8.91 -14.58 1.91
C THR A 99 7.66 -14.33 1.06
N TRP A 100 6.60 -13.77 1.64
CA TRP A 100 5.30 -13.63 0.99
C TRP A 100 5.28 -12.59 -0.13
N GLY A 101 6.19 -11.63 -0.10
CA GLY A 101 6.26 -10.58 -1.10
C GLY A 101 6.90 -11.02 -2.41
N GLN A 102 7.47 -12.24 -2.51
CA GLN A 102 8.21 -12.71 -3.69
C GLN A 102 7.51 -12.40 -5.02
N GLU A 103 8.24 -11.78 -5.96
CA GLU A 103 7.76 -11.62 -7.34
C GLU A 103 7.90 -12.97 -8.05
N ARG A 104 6.77 -13.57 -8.43
CA ARG A 104 6.72 -14.88 -9.08
C ARG A 104 5.40 -15.07 -9.82
N THR A 105 5.28 -16.21 -10.51
CA THR A 105 4.03 -16.64 -11.11
C THR A 105 3.41 -17.75 -10.26
N ILE A 106 2.14 -17.60 -9.88
CA ILE A 106 1.36 -18.61 -9.15
C ILE A 106 0.18 -18.97 -10.05
N GLU A 107 0.09 -20.23 -10.51
CA GLU A 107 -1.06 -20.69 -11.32
C GLU A 107 -1.32 -19.79 -12.56
N GLY A 108 -0.26 -19.26 -13.18
CA GLY A 108 -0.35 -18.34 -14.32
C GLY A 108 -0.58 -16.86 -13.95
N ALA A 109 -0.89 -16.54 -12.69
CA ALA A 109 -0.97 -15.16 -12.20
C ALA A 109 0.40 -14.58 -11.92
N PHE A 110 0.74 -13.51 -12.64
CA PHE A 110 2.00 -12.82 -12.46
C PHE A 110 1.93 -11.78 -11.34
N ILE A 111 2.88 -11.84 -10.41
CA ILE A 111 2.90 -11.02 -9.21
C ILE A 111 4.09 -10.04 -9.27
N ARG A 112 3.79 -8.78 -8.98
CA ARG A 112 4.78 -7.71 -8.85
C ARG A 112 4.66 -7.04 -7.50
N ARG A 113 5.75 -6.42 -7.04
CA ARG A 113 5.80 -5.75 -5.74
C ARG A 113 6.36 -4.33 -5.87
N VAL A 114 5.81 -3.43 -5.09
CA VAL A 114 6.36 -2.10 -4.81
C VAL A 114 6.25 -1.77 -3.33
N PHE A 115 7.29 -1.17 -2.77
CA PHE A 115 7.28 -0.58 -1.43
C PHE A 115 7.00 0.92 -1.54
N LEU A 116 6.05 1.41 -0.75
CA LEU A 116 5.62 2.81 -0.74
C LEU A 116 6.24 3.53 0.45
N VAL A 117 7.08 4.52 0.18
CA VAL A 117 7.93 5.17 1.20
C VAL A 117 7.92 6.69 1.05
N GLY A 118 7.93 7.43 2.15
CA GLY A 118 8.21 8.87 2.17
C GLY A 118 9.66 9.19 2.52
N VAL A 119 9.89 10.35 3.10
CA VAL A 119 11.14 10.71 3.78
C VAL A 119 10.94 10.63 5.30
N THR A 120 11.97 10.24 6.03
CA THR A 120 11.85 10.16 7.50
C THR A 120 11.57 11.56 8.08
N PRO A 121 10.69 11.70 9.09
CA PRO A 121 10.52 12.96 9.79
C PRO A 121 11.76 13.36 10.62
N ASP A 122 12.68 12.42 10.86
CA ASP A 122 13.94 12.66 11.55
C ASP A 122 14.99 13.26 10.61
N ALA A 123 15.20 14.58 10.75
CA ALA A 123 16.16 15.34 9.96
C ALA A 123 17.59 14.79 10.05
N TRP A 124 18.00 14.24 11.19
CA TRP A 124 19.35 13.74 11.41
C TRP A 124 19.64 12.48 10.58
N ASN A 125 18.63 11.62 10.44
CA ASN A 125 18.75 10.36 9.71
C ASN A 125 18.30 10.44 8.24
N THR A 126 17.69 11.55 7.81
CA THR A 126 17.17 11.73 6.44
C THR A 126 18.20 11.43 5.36
N LYS A 127 19.41 12.00 5.45
CA LYS A 127 20.48 11.77 4.46
C LYS A 127 20.90 10.30 4.40
N LYS A 128 21.09 9.65 5.56
CA LYS A 128 21.52 8.25 5.66
C LYS A 128 20.46 7.30 5.11
N LEU A 129 19.20 7.49 5.51
CA LEU A 129 18.10 6.63 5.11
C LEU A 129 17.74 6.79 3.62
N ASN A 130 17.80 8.01 3.08
CA ASN A 130 17.64 8.21 1.63
C ASN A 130 18.78 7.57 0.84
N GLN A 131 20.01 7.56 1.37
CA GLN A 131 21.12 6.85 0.74
C GLN A 131 20.91 5.33 0.78
N LEU A 132 20.42 4.79 1.90
CA LEU A 132 20.07 3.36 2.01
C LEU A 132 19.00 2.97 0.98
N LEU A 133 17.92 3.75 0.87
CA LEU A 133 16.86 3.50 -0.12
C LEU A 133 17.37 3.56 -1.56
N ARG A 134 18.34 4.42 -1.88
CA ARG A 134 18.97 4.44 -3.22
C ARG A 134 19.75 3.17 -3.51
N LEU A 135 20.50 2.66 -2.54
CA LEU A 135 21.24 1.41 -2.68
C LEU A 135 20.27 0.24 -2.84
N GLU A 136 19.23 0.18 -2.01
CA GLU A 136 18.15 -0.81 -2.09
C GLU A 136 17.44 -0.76 -3.46
N GLN A 137 17.18 0.45 -3.96
CA GLN A 137 16.56 0.66 -5.27
C GLN A 137 17.44 0.20 -6.43
N GLN A 138 18.78 0.38 -6.33
CA GLN A 138 19.72 -0.12 -7.33
C GLN A 138 19.73 -1.65 -7.39
N GLU A 139 19.56 -2.31 -6.24
CA GLU A 139 19.58 -3.77 -6.14
C GLU A 139 18.25 -4.41 -6.54
N HIS A 140 17.12 -3.86 -6.07
CA HIS A 140 15.82 -4.54 -6.17
C HIS A 140 14.82 -3.85 -7.11
N GLY A 141 15.00 -2.57 -7.41
CA GLY A 141 14.12 -1.83 -8.31
C GLY A 141 12.64 -1.90 -7.92
N ASP A 142 12.32 -1.83 -6.63
CA ASP A 142 10.97 -2.02 -6.09
C ASP A 142 10.54 -0.97 -5.05
N VAL A 143 11.26 0.15 -4.93
CA VAL A 143 10.94 1.25 -4.01
C VAL A 143 10.36 2.44 -4.78
N LEU A 144 9.15 2.84 -4.39
CA LEU A 144 8.54 4.12 -4.76
C LEU A 144 8.70 5.09 -3.60
N GLN A 145 9.44 6.17 -3.83
CA GLN A 145 9.70 7.19 -2.82
C GLN A 145 9.23 8.57 -3.28
N TRP A 146 8.44 9.24 -2.43
CA TRP A 146 8.05 10.63 -2.62
C TRP A 146 8.61 11.53 -1.51
N ASP A 147 8.80 12.80 -1.81
CA ASP A 147 9.37 13.78 -0.88
C ASP A 147 8.32 14.37 0.10
N PHE A 148 7.64 13.50 0.85
CA PHE A 148 6.77 13.90 1.97
C PHE A 148 7.19 13.20 3.26
N LYS A 149 6.97 13.84 4.41
CA LYS A 149 7.30 13.25 5.71
C LYS A 149 6.45 12.00 5.97
N ASP A 150 7.10 10.85 6.10
CA ASP A 150 6.47 9.57 6.36
C ASP A 150 6.02 9.47 7.81
N THR A 151 4.76 9.81 8.06
CA THR A 151 4.13 9.82 9.37
C THR A 151 2.79 9.12 9.30
N PHE A 152 2.26 8.69 10.44
CA PHE A 152 0.96 8.01 10.52
C PHE A 152 -0.16 8.83 9.85
N PHE A 153 -0.21 10.14 10.09
CA PHE A 153 -1.25 11.02 9.52
C PHE A 153 -1.08 11.25 8.00
N ASN A 154 0.10 10.95 7.45
CA ASN A 154 0.39 11.06 6.03
C ASN A 154 0.26 9.72 5.28
N LEU A 155 -0.19 8.64 5.94
CA LEU A 155 -0.45 7.37 5.25
C LEU A 155 -1.49 7.55 4.14
N THR A 156 -2.50 8.38 4.34
CA THR A 156 -3.49 8.69 3.30
C THR A 156 -2.86 9.38 2.10
N LEU A 157 -1.95 10.34 2.33
CA LEU A 157 -1.19 10.98 1.26
C LEU A 157 -0.36 9.96 0.48
N LYS A 158 0.29 9.01 1.18
CA LYS A 158 1.02 7.89 0.58
C LYS A 158 0.12 7.08 -0.37
N GLN A 159 -1.11 6.77 0.05
CA GLN A 159 -2.07 6.06 -0.79
C GLN A 159 -2.50 6.88 -2.01
N VAL A 160 -2.81 8.17 -1.83
CA VAL A 160 -3.19 9.06 -2.94
C VAL A 160 -2.08 9.14 -4.00
N LEU A 161 -0.82 9.27 -3.56
CA LEU A 161 0.34 9.30 -4.46
C LEU A 161 0.55 7.96 -5.18
N PHE A 162 0.36 6.84 -4.48
CA PHE A 162 0.42 5.51 -5.08
C PHE A 162 -0.67 5.31 -6.13
N HIS A 163 -1.92 5.69 -5.85
CA HIS A 163 -3.02 5.58 -6.82
C HIS A 163 -2.76 6.41 -8.08
N ALA A 164 -2.22 7.63 -7.94
CA ALA A 164 -1.82 8.45 -9.08
C ALA A 164 -0.68 7.80 -9.90
N TRP A 165 0.32 7.23 -9.23
CA TRP A 165 1.41 6.51 -9.90
C TRP A 165 0.90 5.26 -10.64
N MET A 166 -0.04 4.53 -10.04
CA MET A 166 -0.65 3.33 -10.62
C MET A 166 -1.46 3.67 -11.87
N GLU A 167 -2.22 4.78 -11.88
CA GLU A 167 -2.92 5.24 -13.09
C GLU A 167 -1.98 5.48 -14.27
N GLU A 168 -0.78 6.00 -14.02
CA GLU A 168 0.20 6.30 -15.05
C GLU A 168 1.00 5.06 -15.50
N HIS A 169 1.41 4.20 -14.56
CA HIS A 169 2.41 3.15 -14.82
C HIS A 169 1.84 1.73 -14.83
N CYS A 170 0.69 1.50 -14.19
CA CYS A 170 0.05 0.20 -14.06
C CYS A 170 -1.48 0.25 -14.31
N PRO A 171 -1.99 0.93 -15.35
CA PRO A 171 -3.42 1.20 -15.51
C PRO A 171 -4.29 -0.05 -15.68
N SER A 172 -3.74 -1.16 -16.20
CA SER A 172 -4.52 -2.38 -16.47
C SER A 172 -4.22 -3.53 -15.51
N VAL A 173 -3.60 -3.24 -14.35
CA VAL A 173 -3.39 -4.27 -13.31
C VAL A 173 -4.72 -4.85 -12.84
N ARG A 174 -4.80 -6.17 -12.67
CA ARG A 174 -6.08 -6.84 -12.36
C ARG A 174 -6.49 -6.70 -10.90
N PHE A 175 -5.55 -6.90 -9.98
CA PHE A 175 -5.76 -6.79 -8.55
C PHE A 175 -4.59 -6.08 -7.88
N ILE A 176 -4.91 -5.36 -6.80
CA ILE A 176 -3.94 -4.71 -5.93
C ILE A 176 -4.17 -5.23 -4.52
N PHE A 177 -3.10 -5.75 -3.92
CA PHE A 177 -3.07 -5.95 -2.48
C PHE A 177 -2.33 -4.77 -1.86
N ASN A 178 -3.04 -4.00 -1.04
CA ASN A 178 -2.50 -2.87 -0.32
C ASN A 178 -2.31 -3.28 1.14
N GLY A 179 -1.08 -3.28 1.65
CA GLY A 179 -0.78 -3.79 2.99
C GLY A 179 0.35 -3.06 3.70
N ASP A 180 0.49 -3.32 4.99
CA ASP A 180 1.57 -2.81 5.82
C ASP A 180 2.79 -3.75 5.76
N ASP A 181 3.96 -3.31 6.25
CA ASP A 181 5.18 -4.12 6.25
C ASP A 181 5.36 -5.00 7.51
N ASP A 182 4.36 -5.04 8.39
CA ASP A 182 4.31 -5.86 9.61
C ASP A 182 3.19 -6.90 9.62
N VAL A 183 2.70 -7.30 8.44
CA VAL A 183 1.73 -8.39 8.28
C VAL A 183 2.39 -9.64 7.71
N PHE A 184 1.77 -10.78 8.01
CA PHE A 184 2.00 -12.02 7.28
C PHE A 184 0.90 -12.21 6.24
N VAL A 185 1.29 -12.53 5.01
CA VAL A 185 0.36 -12.72 3.88
C VAL A 185 0.56 -14.11 3.29
N ASN A 186 -0.54 -14.83 3.06
CA ASN A 186 -0.51 -16.02 2.22
C ASN A 186 -0.87 -15.63 0.78
N THR A 187 0.15 -15.23 0.02
CA THR A 187 -0.01 -14.71 -1.34
C THR A 187 -0.65 -15.73 -2.29
N ASP A 188 -0.39 -17.03 -2.09
CA ASP A 188 -1.02 -18.11 -2.86
C ASP A 188 -2.53 -18.14 -2.63
N ASN A 189 -2.97 -18.00 -1.37
CA ASN A 189 -4.40 -17.95 -1.05
C ASN A 189 -5.06 -16.68 -1.59
N ILE A 190 -4.36 -15.54 -1.58
CA ILE A 190 -4.86 -14.29 -2.21
C ILE A 190 -5.08 -14.52 -3.71
N VAL A 191 -4.10 -15.10 -4.40
CA VAL A 191 -4.21 -15.38 -5.84
C VAL A 191 -5.39 -16.30 -6.14
N ARG A 192 -5.53 -17.41 -5.40
CA ARG A 192 -6.65 -18.35 -5.57
C ARG A 192 -8.00 -17.69 -5.31
N PHE A 193 -8.12 -16.90 -4.25
CA PHE A 193 -9.33 -16.14 -3.96
C PHE A 193 -9.68 -15.16 -5.11
N ALA A 194 -8.69 -14.42 -5.60
CA ALA A 194 -8.89 -13.47 -6.70
C ALA A 194 -9.28 -14.18 -8.01
N MET A 195 -8.66 -15.33 -8.33
CA MET A 195 -9.01 -16.14 -9.50
C MET A 195 -10.43 -16.71 -9.44
N ALA A 196 -10.86 -17.14 -8.25
CA ALA A 196 -12.21 -17.65 -8.04
C ALA A 196 -13.29 -16.57 -8.19
N THR A 197 -12.91 -15.29 -8.07
CA THR A 197 -13.81 -14.15 -8.22
C THR A 197 -13.86 -13.68 -9.69
N GLN A 198 -14.21 -14.57 -10.62
CA GLN A 198 -14.22 -14.29 -12.07
C GLN A 198 -15.07 -13.05 -12.41
N GLY A 199 -14.52 -12.16 -13.25
CA GLY A 199 -15.17 -10.90 -13.65
C GLY A 199 -14.95 -9.74 -12.67
N ALA A 200 -14.43 -10.00 -11.47
CA ALA A 200 -14.20 -8.95 -10.47
C ALA A 200 -13.10 -7.96 -10.84
N GLN A 201 -12.19 -8.28 -11.76
CA GLN A 201 -11.16 -7.31 -12.17
C GLN A 201 -11.77 -6.05 -12.83
N GLU A 202 -12.92 -6.19 -13.48
CA GLU A 202 -13.68 -5.12 -14.15
C GLU A 202 -14.87 -4.62 -13.31
N GLN A 203 -15.11 -5.23 -12.16
CA GLN A 203 -16.20 -4.88 -11.26
C GLN A 203 -15.66 -4.44 -9.90
N HIS A 204 -16.56 -3.94 -9.05
CA HIS A 204 -16.17 -3.56 -7.70
C HIS A 204 -15.79 -4.79 -6.85
N LEU A 205 -14.54 -4.80 -6.41
CA LEU A 205 -14.05 -5.65 -5.31
C LEU A 205 -13.19 -4.80 -4.37
N MET A 206 -13.52 -4.83 -3.08
CA MET A 206 -12.62 -4.45 -1.99
C MET A 206 -12.95 -5.34 -0.79
N VAL A 207 -12.03 -6.21 -0.42
CA VAL A 207 -12.17 -7.15 0.70
C VAL A 207 -11.09 -6.93 1.75
N GLY A 208 -11.48 -7.07 3.02
CA GLY A 208 -10.60 -6.92 4.17
C GLY A 208 -11.30 -7.30 5.47
N GLN A 209 -10.74 -6.91 6.61
CA GLN A 209 -11.47 -6.96 7.87
C GLN A 209 -12.39 -5.76 7.97
N LEU A 210 -13.69 -5.96 7.72
CA LEU A 210 -14.68 -4.88 7.65
C LEU A 210 -15.05 -4.34 9.04
N PHE A 211 -14.92 -3.03 9.20
CA PHE A 211 -15.43 -2.28 10.34
C PHE A 211 -16.69 -1.52 9.93
N THR A 212 -17.78 -1.78 10.64
CA THR A 212 -19.04 -1.04 10.51
C THR A 212 -19.35 -0.37 11.84
N HIS A 213 -20.08 0.74 11.81
CA HIS A 213 -20.48 1.48 13.02
C HIS A 213 -19.30 1.85 13.93
N ASN A 214 -18.12 2.07 13.37
CA ASN A 214 -16.99 2.55 14.16
C ASN A 214 -17.04 4.08 14.30
N THR A 215 -16.51 4.59 15.41
CA THR A 215 -16.55 6.03 15.71
C THR A 215 -15.15 6.64 15.73
N PRO A 216 -15.01 7.94 15.43
CA PRO A 216 -13.72 8.60 15.53
C PRO A 216 -13.23 8.68 16.99
N VAL A 217 -12.00 8.24 17.24
CA VAL A 217 -11.41 8.30 18.59
C VAL A 217 -11.17 9.76 18.97
N ARG A 218 -11.78 10.22 20.06
CA ARG A 218 -11.68 11.62 20.52
C ARG A 218 -10.64 11.85 21.62
N SER A 219 -9.93 10.81 22.04
CA SER A 219 -8.83 10.92 23.01
C SER A 219 -7.55 11.42 22.30
N GLN A 220 -7.01 12.57 22.73
CA GLN A 220 -5.82 13.20 22.12
C GLN A 220 -4.53 12.38 22.28
N HIS A 221 -4.50 11.43 23.22
CA HIS A 221 -3.35 10.54 23.44
C HIS A 221 -3.35 9.32 22.51
N SER A 222 -4.46 9.08 21.81
CA SER A 222 -4.54 7.97 20.86
C SER A 222 -3.82 8.33 19.57
N LYS A 223 -3.05 7.38 19.03
CA LYS A 223 -2.52 7.50 17.66
C LYS A 223 -3.62 7.64 16.59
N TYR A 224 -4.83 7.19 16.91
CA TYR A 224 -6.01 7.27 16.04
C TYR A 224 -6.89 8.49 16.34
N PHE A 225 -6.38 9.49 17.07
CA PHE A 225 -7.14 10.69 17.43
C PHE A 225 -7.64 11.43 16.19
N VAL A 226 -8.96 11.63 16.11
CA VAL A 226 -9.60 12.48 15.10
C VAL A 226 -10.44 13.54 15.81
N PRO A 227 -10.08 14.83 15.70
CA PRO A 227 -10.86 15.91 16.27
C PRO A 227 -12.17 16.16 15.51
N THR A 228 -13.13 16.81 16.15
CA THR A 228 -14.43 17.16 15.53
C THR A 228 -14.28 18.14 14.37
N GLN A 229 -13.20 18.95 14.37
CA GLN A 229 -12.80 19.84 13.28
C GLN A 229 -12.47 19.10 11.98
N LEU A 230 -12.01 17.84 12.07
CA LEU A 230 -11.73 17.01 10.89
C LEU A 230 -12.95 16.17 10.49
N LEU A 231 -13.70 15.66 11.46
CA LEU A 231 -14.94 14.93 11.21
C LEU A 231 -15.94 15.16 12.34
N ALA A 232 -16.98 15.93 12.05
CA ALA A 232 -18.07 16.20 12.98
C ALA A 232 -19.05 15.02 13.09
N SER A 233 -19.14 14.17 12.06
CA SER A 233 -19.96 12.96 12.08
C SER A 233 -19.61 12.07 13.28
N LYS A 234 -20.63 11.42 13.83
CA LYS A 234 -20.49 10.43 14.90
C LYS A 234 -19.83 9.14 14.39
N TRP A 235 -20.05 8.78 13.13
CA TRP A 235 -19.66 7.49 12.56
C TRP A 235 -18.73 7.68 11.37
N TYR A 236 -17.80 6.74 11.21
CA TYR A 236 -17.09 6.54 9.95
C TYR A 236 -17.99 5.82 8.93
N PRO A 237 -17.76 6.00 7.61
CA PRO A 237 -18.31 5.09 6.62
C PRO A 237 -17.76 3.67 6.86
N PRO A 238 -18.41 2.62 6.35
CA PRO A 238 -17.85 1.27 6.35
C PRO A 238 -16.47 1.25 5.67
N TYR A 239 -15.49 0.62 6.31
CA TYR A 239 -14.12 0.53 5.79
C TYR A 239 -13.46 -0.79 6.18
N CYS A 240 -12.53 -1.28 5.38
CA CYS A 240 -11.66 -2.39 5.75
C CYS A 240 -10.49 -1.84 6.57
N GLY A 241 -10.21 -2.41 7.75
CA GLY A 241 -9.09 -1.94 8.59
C GLY A 241 -7.72 -2.25 7.99
N GLY A 242 -6.72 -1.53 8.50
CA GLY A 242 -5.32 -1.59 8.06
C GLY A 242 -4.65 -2.93 8.27
N GLY A 243 -3.36 -3.04 7.95
CA GLY A 243 -2.68 -4.33 7.81
C GLY A 243 -2.77 -4.84 6.37
N GLY A 244 -3.97 -5.02 5.82
CA GLY A 244 -4.09 -5.17 4.37
C GLY A 244 -5.48 -5.42 3.79
N ILE A 245 -5.63 -4.99 2.54
CA ILE A 245 -6.87 -4.92 1.77
C ILE A 245 -6.58 -5.42 0.35
N LEU A 246 -7.43 -6.29 -0.18
CA LEU A 246 -7.38 -6.71 -1.58
C LEU A 246 -8.48 -5.97 -2.35
N MET A 247 -8.11 -5.37 -3.48
CA MET A 247 -9.06 -4.67 -4.36
C MET A 247 -8.82 -4.99 -5.83
N SER A 248 -9.87 -4.88 -6.64
CA SER A 248 -9.74 -4.94 -8.11
C SER A 248 -9.11 -3.68 -8.67
N GLY A 249 -8.53 -3.78 -9.87
CA GLY A 249 -8.06 -2.63 -10.65
C GLY A 249 -9.16 -1.59 -10.85
N PHE A 250 -10.39 -2.05 -11.18
CA PHE A 250 -11.57 -1.18 -11.25
C PHE A 250 -11.77 -0.35 -9.98
N THR A 251 -11.79 -1.00 -8.80
CA THR A 251 -11.99 -0.28 -7.53
C THR A 251 -10.87 0.71 -7.26
N ALA A 252 -9.61 0.35 -7.55
CA ALA A 252 -8.47 1.24 -7.36
C ALA A 252 -8.56 2.51 -8.23
N HIS A 253 -9.05 2.41 -9.46
CA HIS A 253 -9.33 3.55 -10.33
C HIS A 253 -10.48 4.42 -9.81
N VAL A 254 -11.55 3.81 -9.32
CA VAL A 254 -12.65 4.55 -8.68
C VAL A 254 -12.15 5.33 -7.48
N ILE A 255 -11.36 4.69 -6.60
CA ILE A 255 -10.75 5.36 -5.45
C ILE A 255 -9.87 6.53 -5.90
N SER A 256 -9.02 6.31 -6.90
CA SER A 256 -8.16 7.37 -7.44
C SER A 256 -8.97 8.56 -7.95
N ARG A 257 -10.04 8.31 -8.72
CA ARG A 257 -10.96 9.36 -9.20
C ARG A 257 -11.62 10.12 -8.05
N GLU A 258 -12.24 9.40 -7.09
CA GLU A 258 -12.96 10.05 -5.99
C GLU A 258 -12.02 10.79 -5.03
N SER A 259 -10.80 10.31 -4.86
CA SER A 259 -9.78 10.90 -3.98
C SER A 259 -9.48 12.35 -4.32
N ARG A 260 -9.64 12.75 -5.61
CA ARG A 260 -9.39 14.11 -6.11
C ARG A 260 -10.27 15.15 -5.41
N ASP A 261 -11.51 14.80 -5.06
CA ASP A 261 -12.47 15.72 -4.45
C ASP A 261 -12.62 15.54 -2.93
N ILE A 262 -12.13 14.44 -2.37
CA ILE A 262 -12.25 14.16 -0.94
C ILE A 262 -11.00 14.63 -0.22
N LYS A 263 -11.14 15.61 0.69
CA LYS A 263 -10.03 16.12 1.53
C LYS A 263 -9.30 14.95 2.21
N ILE A 264 -7.96 14.97 2.16
CA ILE A 264 -7.12 13.96 2.82
C ILE A 264 -7.57 13.81 4.28
N PHE A 265 -7.71 12.57 4.73
CA PHE A 265 -8.13 12.23 6.09
C PHE A 265 -6.98 11.56 6.85
N PRO A 266 -6.79 11.72 8.16
CA PRO A 266 -5.58 11.23 8.85
C PRO A 266 -5.57 9.71 9.08
N ILE A 267 -6.68 9.02 8.80
CA ILE A 267 -6.79 7.55 8.87
C ILE A 267 -6.99 7.03 7.45
N ASP A 268 -5.97 6.38 6.89
CA ASP A 268 -5.92 5.97 5.48
C ASP A 268 -7.00 4.96 5.12
N ASP A 269 -7.23 3.97 5.97
CA ASP A 269 -8.25 2.96 5.73
C ASP A 269 -9.67 3.55 5.70
N VAL A 270 -9.95 4.50 6.60
CA VAL A 270 -11.22 5.25 6.61
C VAL A 270 -11.34 6.09 5.35
N TYR A 271 -10.24 6.70 4.88
CA TYR A 271 -10.24 7.48 3.64
C TYR A 271 -10.62 6.64 2.42
N LEU A 272 -10.15 5.40 2.32
CA LEU A 272 -10.58 4.47 1.28
C LEU A 272 -12.09 4.18 1.38
N GLY A 273 -12.61 4.00 2.60
CA GLY A 273 -14.05 3.89 2.86
C GLY A 273 -14.85 5.12 2.43
N MET A 274 -14.33 6.33 2.67
CA MET A 274 -14.94 7.59 2.20
C MET A 274 -14.97 7.67 0.67
N CYS A 275 -13.91 7.21 -0.01
CA CYS A 275 -13.88 7.15 -1.47
C CYS A 275 -14.94 6.18 -2.02
N LEU A 276 -15.09 5.00 -1.41
CA LEU A 276 -16.13 4.04 -1.79
C LEU A 276 -17.53 4.59 -1.54
N GLU A 277 -17.77 5.20 -0.38
CA GLU A 277 -19.07 5.80 -0.04
C GLU A 277 -19.47 6.87 -1.05
N LYS A 278 -18.55 7.76 -1.43
CA LYS A 278 -18.79 8.78 -2.47
C LYS A 278 -19.13 8.15 -3.83
N ALA A 279 -18.50 7.02 -4.17
CA ALA A 279 -18.79 6.28 -5.39
C ALA A 279 -20.07 5.43 -5.33
N GLY A 280 -20.77 5.37 -4.20
CA GLY A 280 -21.91 4.48 -4.00
C GLY A 280 -21.53 3.00 -3.88
N LEU A 281 -20.26 2.71 -3.57
CA LEU A 281 -19.71 1.37 -3.42
C LEU A 281 -19.52 1.01 -1.94
N ARG A 282 -19.30 -0.28 -1.63
CA ARG A 282 -19.15 -0.76 -0.26
C ARG A 282 -18.10 -1.86 -0.15
N PRO A 283 -17.16 -1.75 0.80
CA PRO A 283 -16.23 -2.83 1.07
C PRO A 283 -16.95 -4.05 1.67
N THR A 284 -16.37 -5.23 1.49
CA THR A 284 -16.89 -6.50 2.02
C THR A 284 -15.90 -7.15 2.98
N SER A 285 -16.43 -7.93 3.92
CA SER A 285 -15.60 -8.66 4.89
C SER A 285 -15.10 -9.97 4.29
N HIS A 286 -13.86 -10.35 4.60
CA HIS A 286 -13.34 -11.68 4.30
C HIS A 286 -12.72 -12.32 5.56
N ASN A 287 -13.20 -13.51 5.94
CA ASN A 287 -12.80 -14.19 7.17
C ASN A 287 -11.32 -14.61 7.21
N GLY A 288 -10.66 -14.68 6.06
CA GLY A 288 -9.22 -14.92 5.95
C GLY A 288 -8.34 -13.69 6.19
N ILE A 289 -8.91 -12.48 6.32
CA ILE A 289 -8.13 -11.25 6.59
C ILE A 289 -8.33 -10.86 8.05
N ARG A 290 -7.26 -10.91 8.84
CA ARG A 290 -7.27 -10.76 10.31
C ARG A 290 -6.33 -9.66 10.77
N THR A 291 -6.82 -8.43 10.79
CA THR A 291 -6.05 -7.22 11.15
C THR A 291 -5.96 -6.99 12.66
N MET A 292 -6.68 -7.78 13.45
CA MET A 292 -6.69 -7.75 14.91
C MET A 292 -6.06 -9.02 15.53
N GLY A 293 -5.27 -9.77 14.75
CA GLY A 293 -4.71 -11.06 15.15
C GLY A 293 -5.68 -12.23 14.99
N VAL A 294 -5.19 -13.43 15.31
CA VAL A 294 -6.01 -14.65 15.33
C VAL A 294 -6.45 -14.93 16.76
N GLY A 295 -7.74 -15.18 16.94
CA GLY A 295 -8.27 -15.67 18.21
C GLY A 295 -7.88 -17.13 18.39
N VAL A 296 -6.90 -17.40 19.26
CA VAL A 296 -6.47 -18.76 19.60
C VAL A 296 -7.01 -19.19 20.97
N PRO A 297 -7.35 -20.48 21.16
CA PRO A 297 -7.68 -21.01 22.48
C PRO A 297 -6.55 -20.78 23.50
N ALA A 298 -6.91 -20.55 24.76
CA ALA A 298 -5.95 -20.20 25.82
C ALA A 298 -4.85 -21.27 26.07
N ASN A 299 -5.10 -22.53 25.69
CA ASN A 299 -4.20 -23.66 25.91
C ASN A 299 -3.53 -24.18 24.63
N THR A 300 -3.46 -23.36 23.58
CA THR A 300 -2.78 -23.69 22.33
C THR A 300 -1.68 -22.69 22.04
N ASP A 301 -0.64 -23.12 21.32
CA ASP A 301 0.41 -22.23 20.86
C ASP A 301 -0.19 -21.20 19.87
N PRO A 302 -0.16 -19.89 20.18
CA PRO A 302 -0.59 -18.86 19.23
C PRO A 302 0.21 -18.87 17.93
N PHE A 303 1.39 -19.49 17.91
CA PHE A 303 2.27 -19.59 16.76
C PHE A 303 2.12 -20.91 15.98
N ASP A 304 1.10 -21.73 16.29
CA ASP A 304 0.81 -22.95 15.53
C ASP A 304 0.45 -22.58 14.07
N PRO A 305 1.23 -23.02 13.06
CA PRO A 305 1.04 -22.68 11.65
C PRO A 305 -0.34 -23.08 11.11
N CYS A 306 -1.05 -24.00 11.74
CA CYS A 306 -2.39 -24.40 11.33
C CYS A 306 -3.46 -23.33 11.49
N PHE A 307 -3.26 -22.36 12.41
CA PHE A 307 -4.14 -21.20 12.50
C PHE A 307 -3.96 -20.22 11.33
N TYR A 308 -2.82 -20.28 10.64
CA TYR A 308 -2.41 -19.30 9.63
C TYR A 308 -2.51 -19.84 8.20
N ARG A 309 -2.44 -21.16 8.01
CA ARG A 309 -2.35 -21.80 6.68
C ARG A 309 -3.44 -21.38 5.71
N GLU A 310 -4.69 -21.32 6.17
CA GLU A 310 -5.86 -20.98 5.34
C GLU A 310 -6.19 -19.48 5.32
N LEU A 311 -5.49 -18.67 6.12
CA LEU A 311 -5.70 -17.22 6.11
C LEU A 311 -5.14 -16.59 4.84
N LEU A 312 -5.65 -15.41 4.50
CA LEU A 312 -5.08 -14.53 3.47
C LEU A 312 -4.05 -13.60 4.09
N LEU A 313 -4.37 -13.03 5.24
CA LEU A 313 -3.55 -12.04 5.93
C LEU A 313 -3.77 -12.07 7.43
N VAL A 314 -2.71 -11.82 8.19
CA VAL A 314 -2.78 -11.54 9.62
C VAL A 314 -1.83 -10.42 10.04
N HIS A 315 -2.33 -9.54 10.93
CA HIS A 315 -1.52 -8.58 11.69
C HIS A 315 -1.31 -9.12 13.12
N ARG A 316 -0.10 -9.12 13.70
CA ARG A 316 1.20 -8.61 13.20
C ARG A 316 2.27 -9.68 13.29
N PHE A 317 3.31 -9.54 12.47
CA PHE A 317 4.50 -10.38 12.49
C PHE A 317 5.76 -9.50 12.50
N VAL A 318 6.71 -9.80 13.38
CA VAL A 318 8.06 -9.22 13.28
C VAL A 318 8.90 -10.01 12.26
N PRO A 319 10.06 -9.48 11.79
CA PRO A 319 10.80 -10.09 10.68
C PRO A 319 11.15 -11.58 10.88
N TYR A 320 11.68 -11.97 12.04
CA TYR A 320 12.04 -13.38 12.26
C TYR A 320 10.82 -14.29 12.31
N GLU A 321 9.72 -13.86 12.94
CA GLU A 321 8.46 -14.61 13.00
C GLU A 321 7.92 -14.85 11.59
N MET A 322 8.01 -13.85 10.71
CA MET A 322 7.56 -13.94 9.33
C MET A 322 8.33 -15.03 8.57
N VAL A 323 9.65 -15.13 8.76
CA VAL A 323 10.47 -16.18 8.14
C VAL A 323 10.08 -17.56 8.66
N VAL A 324 9.98 -17.72 9.98
CA VAL A 324 9.65 -19.01 10.62
C VAL A 324 8.26 -19.47 10.18
N MET A 325 7.26 -18.60 10.27
CA MET A 325 5.88 -18.92 9.87
C MET A 325 5.77 -19.22 8.38
N TRP A 326 6.48 -18.47 7.53
CA TRP A 326 6.50 -18.70 6.07
C TRP A 326 7.00 -20.10 5.72
N GLN A 327 8.04 -20.57 6.41
CA GLN A 327 8.55 -21.93 6.25
C GLN A 327 7.57 -22.96 6.82
N ALA A 328 7.06 -22.71 8.03
CA ALA A 328 6.18 -23.65 8.73
C ALA A 328 4.88 -23.95 7.96
N ILE A 329 4.19 -22.93 7.42
CA ILE A 329 2.93 -23.15 6.68
C ILE A 329 3.13 -23.84 5.31
N ARG A 330 4.38 -23.91 4.84
CA ARG A 330 4.79 -24.51 3.56
C ARG A 330 5.37 -25.90 3.72
N ASP A 331 5.53 -26.38 4.95
CA ASP A 331 5.99 -27.74 5.18
C ASP A 331 4.93 -28.74 4.64
N PRO A 332 5.29 -29.59 3.65
CA PRO A 332 4.36 -30.60 3.13
C PRO A 332 3.93 -31.62 4.19
N HIS A 333 4.67 -31.74 5.29
CA HIS A 333 4.36 -32.59 6.43
C HIS A 333 3.51 -31.88 7.50
N LEU A 334 3.13 -30.62 7.28
CA LEU A 334 2.25 -29.90 8.20
C LEU A 334 0.85 -30.52 8.21
N LEU A 335 0.56 -31.28 9.25
CA LEU A 335 -0.74 -31.91 9.49
C LEU A 335 -1.63 -30.99 10.32
N CYS A 336 -2.39 -30.15 9.63
CA CYS A 336 -3.49 -29.43 10.26
C CYS A 336 -4.70 -30.36 10.34
N GLY A 337 -5.09 -30.71 11.57
CA GLY A 337 -6.34 -31.43 11.79
C GLY A 337 -7.49 -30.65 11.16
N LYS A 338 -8.32 -31.31 10.35
CA LYS A 338 -9.65 -30.78 10.04
C LYS A 338 -10.39 -30.69 11.39
N LYS A 339 -10.39 -29.53 12.05
CA LYS A 339 -11.45 -29.24 13.00
C LYS A 339 -12.71 -28.98 12.17
N LEU A 340 -13.38 -30.09 11.86
CA LEU A 340 -14.79 -30.16 11.50
C LEU A 340 -15.58 -29.67 12.72
N SER A 341 -16.02 -28.42 12.69
CA SER A 341 -17.42 -28.01 12.87
C SER A 341 -17.58 -26.50 12.77
#